data_AF-A0A644ZCS7-F1
#
_entry.id   AF-A0A644ZCS7-F1
#
_cell.length_a   1.000
_cell.length_b   1.000
_cell.length_c   1.000
_cell.angle_alpha   90.00
_cell.angle_beta   90.00
_cell.angle_gamma   90.00
#
_symmetry.space_group_name_H-M   'P 1'
#
loop_
_entity.id
_entity.type
_entity.pdbx_description
1 polymer ?
#
loop_
_entity_poly.entity_id
_entity_poly.type
_entity_poly.pdbx_seq_one_letter_code
_entity_poly.pdbx_strand_id
1 'polypeptide(L)'
;MFRNSSLIYSDDIGAVVASMGFKGMLTEGAKYILGWKSPHYMYHCNQAPSLKLLLRDFKLSDDISLRFSNSEWSEYPLFADKYINWIDALPQDEQIVNVFMELSALGMSQPLSSNILEFLKALPGCAKAKGINFSTPTEIVSKLKSVSQLDVPYPISWVDEERDISPWLGNVLQREAFNKLYSIAERVYLCNDRRIKQDWDYLQASNNFRFMTTKNTGLPVYRGIYDSAYDAFTNYMNTLGDFITRVNALYPEDMDNEELNSLLTTIRNQGEELSELHKELDRLRSKKAAGKKKGANTEIIE
;
A
#
# COMPACT_ATOMS: atom_id res chain seq x y z
N MET A 1 -7.24 3.18 -10.14
CA MET A 1 -7.34 1.97 -9.32
C MET A 1 -6.32 2.06 -8.20
N PHE A 2 -6.67 1.60 -7.00
CA PHE A 2 -5.78 1.53 -5.85
C PHE A 2 -5.63 0.08 -5.38
N ARG A 3 -4.40 -0.30 -5.02
CA ARG A 3 -4.11 -1.59 -4.38
C ARG A 3 -3.26 -1.28 -3.15
N ASN A 4 -3.83 -1.50 -1.98
CA ASN A 4 -3.09 -1.34 -0.73
C ASN A 4 -2.16 -2.54 -0.50
N SER A 5 -1.12 -2.34 0.30
CA SER A 5 -0.27 -3.43 0.78
C SER A 5 -1.12 -4.53 1.40
N SER A 6 -0.85 -5.78 1.01
CA SER A 6 -1.57 -6.97 1.47
C SER A 6 -3.09 -6.94 1.31
N LEU A 7 -3.59 -6.16 0.35
CA LEU A 7 -5.03 -5.93 0.12
C LEU A 7 -5.77 -5.40 1.36
N ILE A 8 -5.04 -4.71 2.25
CA ILE A 8 -5.61 -4.19 3.49
C ILE A 8 -6.69 -3.14 3.19
N TYR A 9 -7.89 -3.37 3.73
CA TYR A 9 -9.06 -2.52 3.53
C TYR A 9 -9.93 -2.46 4.79
N SER A 10 -10.45 -1.27 5.06
CA SER A 10 -11.62 -1.00 5.90
C SER A 10 -12.39 0.13 5.23
N ASP A 11 -13.61 0.42 5.68
CA ASP A 11 -14.39 1.53 5.14
C ASP A 11 -13.69 2.88 5.30
N ASP A 12 -12.97 3.08 6.42
CA ASP A 12 -12.15 4.29 6.65
C ASP A 12 -11.02 4.42 5.63
N ILE A 13 -10.30 3.32 5.34
CA ILE A 13 -9.26 3.30 4.30
C ILE A 13 -9.89 3.59 2.94
N GLY A 14 -11.06 3.03 2.66
CA GLY A 14 -11.83 3.31 1.45
C GLY A 14 -12.16 4.80 1.30
N ALA A 15 -12.63 5.46 2.36
CA ALA A 15 -12.93 6.89 2.36
C ALA A 15 -11.68 7.73 2.02
N VAL A 16 -10.54 7.43 2.63
CA VAL A 16 -9.26 8.11 2.36
C VAL A 16 -8.82 7.89 0.92
N VAL A 17 -8.88 6.66 0.41
CA VAL A 17 -8.52 6.34 -0.98
C VAL A 17 -9.43 7.07 -1.97
N ALA A 18 -10.72 7.19 -1.66
CA ALA A 18 -11.67 7.95 -2.47
C ALA A 18 -11.34 9.45 -2.49
N SER A 19 -10.96 10.04 -1.35
CA SER A 19 -10.59 11.47 -1.26
C SER A 19 -9.30 11.79 -2.02
N MET A 20 -8.42 10.81 -2.23
CA MET A 20 -7.25 10.91 -3.11
C MET A 20 -7.61 10.87 -4.61
N GLY A 21 -8.89 10.68 -4.97
CA GLY A 21 -9.39 10.71 -6.35
C GLY A 21 -9.46 9.34 -7.04
N PHE A 22 -9.12 8.25 -6.36
CA PHE A 22 -9.25 6.90 -6.93
C PHE A 22 -10.72 6.50 -7.11
N LYS A 23 -11.01 5.75 -8.17
CA LYS A 23 -12.37 5.29 -8.54
C LYS A 23 -12.65 3.82 -8.25
N GLY A 24 -11.61 3.06 -7.93
CA GLY A 24 -11.79 1.70 -7.47
C GLY A 24 -10.59 1.18 -6.71
N MET A 25 -10.83 0.19 -5.85
CA MET A 25 -9.87 -0.43 -4.97
C MET A 25 -9.97 -1.96 -5.04
N LEU A 26 -8.83 -2.63 -4.99
CA LEU A 26 -8.74 -4.09 -4.90
C LEU A 26 -8.68 -4.50 -3.42
N THR A 27 -9.49 -5.48 -3.01
CA THR A 27 -9.42 -6.03 -1.65
C THR A 27 -9.80 -7.52 -1.59
N GLU A 28 -9.73 -8.13 -0.41
CA GLU A 28 -10.03 -9.54 -0.18
C GLU A 28 -11.55 -9.80 -0.11
N GLY A 29 -11.99 -10.90 -0.71
CA GLY A 29 -13.34 -11.43 -0.57
C GLY A 29 -13.49 -12.26 0.71
N ALA A 30 -13.23 -11.64 1.87
CA ALA A 30 -13.23 -12.34 3.15
C ALA A 30 -14.63 -12.92 3.46
N LYS A 31 -14.70 -14.22 3.76
CA LYS A 31 -15.98 -14.93 3.95
C LYS A 31 -16.84 -14.33 5.05
N TYR A 32 -16.24 -13.91 6.16
CA TYR A 32 -16.98 -13.30 7.28
C TYR A 32 -17.51 -11.89 6.97
N ILE A 33 -16.96 -11.21 5.95
CA ILE A 33 -17.48 -9.93 5.45
C ILE A 33 -18.61 -10.18 4.45
N LEU A 34 -18.42 -11.12 3.53
CA LEU A 34 -19.39 -11.40 2.47
C LEU A 34 -20.63 -12.15 2.98
N GLY A 35 -20.47 -13.00 4.01
CA GLY A 35 -21.53 -13.88 4.48
C GLY A 35 -22.00 -14.80 3.35
N TRP A 36 -23.21 -14.57 2.84
CA TRP A 36 -23.81 -15.30 1.71
C TRP A 36 -23.59 -14.63 0.35
N LYS A 37 -23.02 -13.41 0.34
CA LYS A 37 -22.75 -12.65 -0.89
C LYS A 37 -21.56 -13.27 -1.64
N SER A 38 -21.52 -13.09 -2.96
CA SER A 38 -20.41 -13.56 -3.81
C SER A 38 -19.31 -12.50 -3.97
N PRO A 39 -18.02 -12.87 -4.00
CA PRO A 39 -16.94 -11.94 -4.37
C PRO A 39 -17.00 -11.53 -5.85
N HIS A 40 -17.86 -12.16 -6.66
CA HIS A 40 -17.91 -11.99 -8.10
C HIS A 40 -18.77 -10.82 -8.60
N TYR A 41 -19.27 -10.01 -7.66
CA TYR A 41 -19.97 -8.77 -7.96
C TYR A 41 -19.08 -7.55 -7.72
N MET A 42 -19.42 -6.46 -8.39
CA MET A 42 -18.84 -5.15 -8.07
C MET A 42 -19.54 -4.59 -6.83
N TYR A 43 -18.78 -4.26 -5.78
CA TYR A 43 -19.32 -3.54 -4.61
C TYR A 43 -18.84 -2.09 -4.61
N HIS A 44 -19.26 -1.32 -3.61
CA HIS A 44 -18.71 0.00 -3.33
C HIS A 44 -18.45 0.19 -1.85
N CYS A 45 -17.53 1.09 -1.53
CA CYS A 45 -17.23 1.50 -0.16
C CYS A 45 -18.48 2.12 0.48
N ASN A 46 -18.84 1.66 1.68
CA ASN A 46 -19.97 2.16 2.45
C ASN A 46 -19.84 3.67 2.75
N GLN A 47 -18.66 4.14 3.11
CA GLN A 47 -18.41 5.56 3.41
C GLN A 47 -18.15 6.43 2.16
N ALA A 48 -17.89 5.83 1.01
CA ALA A 48 -17.60 6.54 -0.23
C ALA A 48 -18.14 5.79 -1.46
N PRO A 49 -19.45 5.90 -1.79
CA PRO A 49 -20.08 5.14 -2.87
C PRO A 49 -19.47 5.34 -4.27
N SER A 50 -18.70 6.41 -4.47
CA SER A 50 -17.94 6.64 -5.71
C SER A 50 -16.72 5.72 -5.88
N LEU A 51 -16.25 5.07 -4.81
CA LEU A 51 -15.15 4.13 -4.83
C LEU A 51 -15.68 2.70 -4.96
N LYS A 52 -15.45 2.09 -6.12
CA LYS A 52 -15.85 0.70 -6.39
C LYS A 52 -14.86 -0.31 -5.81
N LEU A 53 -15.34 -1.47 -5.39
CA LEU A 53 -14.53 -2.52 -4.77
C LEU A 53 -14.55 -3.77 -5.66
N LEU A 54 -13.35 -4.24 -6.02
CA LEU A 54 -13.13 -5.53 -6.67
C LEU A 54 -12.55 -6.49 -5.65
N LEU A 55 -13.30 -7.56 -5.38
CA LEU A 55 -12.99 -8.52 -4.34
C LEU A 55 -12.32 -9.74 -4.94
N ARG A 56 -11.22 -10.18 -4.32
CA ARG A 56 -10.54 -11.43 -4.64
C ARG A 56 -11.48 -12.62 -4.42
N ASP A 57 -11.52 -13.55 -5.37
CA ASP A 57 -11.94 -14.92 -5.06
C ASP A 57 -10.75 -15.66 -4.45
N PHE A 58 -10.74 -15.80 -3.13
CA PHE A 58 -9.64 -16.45 -2.43
C PHE A 58 -9.48 -17.91 -2.83
N LYS A 59 -10.56 -18.63 -3.14
CA LYS A 59 -10.50 -20.06 -3.47
C LYS A 59 -9.84 -20.26 -4.82
N LEU A 60 -10.37 -19.62 -5.86
CA LEU A 60 -9.82 -19.70 -7.22
C LEU A 60 -8.40 -19.15 -7.30
N SER A 61 -8.09 -18.14 -6.48
CA SER A 61 -6.73 -17.62 -6.37
C SER A 61 -5.77 -18.59 -5.69
N ASP A 62 -6.15 -19.15 -4.54
CA ASP A 62 -5.31 -20.07 -3.75
C ASP A 62 -5.11 -21.42 -4.46
N ASP A 63 -6.07 -21.84 -5.31
CA ASP A 63 -5.94 -23.02 -6.16
C ASP A 63 -4.74 -22.90 -7.12
N ILE A 64 -4.42 -21.68 -7.57
CA ILE A 64 -3.22 -21.40 -8.35
C ILE A 64 -2.02 -21.14 -7.43
N SER A 65 -2.14 -20.19 -6.50
CA SER A 65 -0.96 -19.70 -5.78
C SER A 65 -0.43 -20.68 -4.72
N LEU A 66 -1.28 -21.52 -4.15
CA LEU A 66 -0.92 -22.45 -3.07
C LEU A 66 -1.00 -23.92 -3.50
N ARG A 67 -2.06 -24.32 -4.22
CA ARG A 67 -2.36 -25.75 -4.44
C ARG A 67 -1.91 -26.30 -5.79
N PHE A 68 -1.47 -25.46 -6.73
CA PHE A 68 -1.28 -25.85 -8.12
C PHE A 68 -0.34 -27.06 -8.31
N SER A 69 0.78 -27.11 -7.59
CA SER A 69 1.73 -28.23 -7.61
C SER A 69 1.54 -29.24 -6.48
N ASN A 70 0.45 -29.16 -5.71
CA ASN A 70 0.20 -30.07 -4.59
C ASN A 70 -0.44 -31.37 -5.09
N SER A 71 0.35 -32.46 -5.16
CA SER A 71 -0.13 -33.77 -5.60
C SER A 71 -1.11 -34.45 -4.66
N GLU A 72 -1.23 -33.98 -3.42
CA GLU A 72 -2.20 -34.51 -2.44
C GLU A 72 -3.57 -33.79 -2.54
N TRP A 73 -3.64 -32.68 -3.26
CA TRP A 73 -4.91 -31.98 -3.47
C TRP A 73 -5.80 -32.76 -4.45
N SER A 74 -7.08 -32.94 -4.09
CA SER A 74 -8.04 -33.74 -4.86
C SER A 74 -8.23 -33.29 -6.30
N GLU A 75 -7.94 -32.03 -6.60
CA GLU A 75 -8.09 -31.48 -7.95
C GLU A 75 -6.81 -31.55 -8.80
N TYR A 76 -5.70 -32.03 -8.24
CA TYR A 76 -4.43 -32.16 -8.94
C TYR A 76 -4.46 -33.31 -9.97
N PRO A 77 -3.86 -33.14 -11.16
CA PRO A 77 -3.29 -31.90 -11.68
C PRO A 77 -4.38 -30.91 -12.12
N LEU A 78 -4.13 -29.61 -11.92
CA LEU A 78 -5.05 -28.55 -12.33
C LEU A 78 -4.81 -28.15 -13.79
N PHE A 79 -5.74 -28.52 -14.66
CA PHE A 79 -5.73 -28.11 -16.06
C PHE A 79 -6.51 -26.81 -16.30
N ALA A 80 -6.12 -26.06 -17.34
CA ALA A 80 -6.73 -24.78 -17.68
C ALA A 80 -8.22 -24.91 -18.08
N ASP A 81 -8.59 -25.97 -18.80
CA ASP A 81 -9.98 -26.24 -19.16
C ASP A 81 -10.83 -26.56 -17.92
N LYS A 82 -10.32 -27.36 -16.99
CA LYS A 82 -10.95 -27.64 -15.70
C LYS A 82 -11.18 -26.36 -14.90
N TYR A 83 -10.15 -25.53 -14.78
CA TYR A 83 -10.24 -24.25 -14.06
C TYR A 83 -11.26 -23.30 -14.68
N ILE A 84 -11.25 -23.15 -16.02
CA ILE A 84 -12.23 -22.33 -16.73
C ILE A 84 -13.64 -22.93 -16.65
N ASN A 85 -13.81 -24.25 -16.64
CA ASN A 85 -15.11 -24.88 -16.46
C ASN A 85 -15.72 -24.57 -15.08
N TRP A 86 -14.90 -24.40 -14.04
CA TRP A 86 -15.39 -23.93 -12.74
C TRP A 86 -15.93 -22.50 -12.81
N ILE A 87 -15.25 -21.62 -13.56
CA ILE A 87 -15.69 -20.24 -13.78
C ILE A 87 -16.97 -20.20 -14.63
N ASP A 88 -17.03 -20.99 -15.70
CA ASP A 88 -18.18 -21.11 -16.61
C ASP A 88 -19.43 -21.65 -15.90
N ALA A 89 -19.25 -22.45 -14.84
CA ALA A 89 -20.34 -22.99 -14.03
C ALA A 89 -20.91 -22.01 -13.00
N LEU A 90 -20.30 -20.82 -12.82
CA LEU A 90 -20.83 -19.80 -11.93
C LEU A 90 -22.17 -19.23 -12.46
N PRO A 91 -23.03 -18.69 -11.57
CA PRO A 91 -24.25 -18.01 -11.98
C PRO A 91 -23.99 -16.90 -13.01
N GLN A 92 -24.87 -16.77 -14.02
CA GLN A 92 -24.69 -15.82 -15.13
C GLN A 92 -24.72 -14.34 -14.68
N ASP A 93 -25.31 -14.06 -13.52
CA ASP A 93 -25.31 -12.75 -12.90
C ASP A 93 -23.99 -12.43 -12.16
N GLU A 94 -23.12 -13.42 -11.91
CA GLU A 94 -21.77 -13.22 -11.38
C GLU A 94 -20.81 -12.80 -12.51
N GLN A 95 -20.75 -11.49 -12.76
CA GLN A 95 -20.12 -10.94 -13.96
C GLN A 95 -18.59 -10.84 -13.90
N ILE A 96 -17.97 -10.96 -12.73
CA ILE A 96 -16.55 -10.64 -12.54
C ILE A 96 -15.88 -11.72 -11.69
N VAL A 97 -14.84 -12.37 -12.20
CA VAL A 97 -13.99 -13.25 -11.36
C VAL A 97 -12.61 -12.65 -11.22
N ASN A 98 -12.24 -12.31 -9.99
CA ASN A 98 -10.96 -11.68 -9.67
C ASN A 98 -10.00 -12.72 -9.07
N VAL A 99 -8.99 -13.08 -9.84
CA VAL A 99 -7.92 -13.99 -9.42
C VAL A 99 -6.69 -13.16 -9.06
N PHE A 100 -6.40 -13.04 -7.75
CA PHE A 100 -5.25 -12.27 -7.27
C PHE A 100 -4.22 -13.20 -6.61
N MET A 101 -3.00 -13.14 -7.10
CA MET A 101 -1.86 -13.90 -6.59
C MET A 101 -0.60 -13.04 -6.61
N GLU A 102 0.35 -13.36 -5.74
CA GLU A 102 1.67 -12.76 -5.80
C GLU A 102 2.44 -13.25 -7.04
N LEU A 103 3.32 -12.40 -7.58
CA LEU A 103 4.17 -12.82 -8.70
C LEU A 103 5.10 -13.98 -8.31
N SER A 104 5.48 -14.05 -7.03
CA SER A 104 6.22 -15.16 -6.40
C SER A 104 5.52 -16.51 -6.53
N ALA A 105 4.20 -16.53 -6.75
CA ALA A 105 3.50 -17.77 -7.04
C ALA A 105 4.07 -18.46 -8.29
N LEU A 106 4.58 -17.69 -9.26
CA LEU A 106 5.06 -18.20 -10.54
C LEU A 106 6.58 -18.40 -10.48
N GLY A 107 7.01 -19.67 -10.46
CA GLY A 107 8.42 -20.05 -10.49
C GLY A 107 9.11 -20.11 -9.13
N MET A 108 8.51 -19.56 -8.05
CA MET A 108 9.00 -19.76 -6.69
C MET A 108 8.08 -20.70 -5.89
N SER A 109 6.86 -20.25 -5.54
CA SER A 109 5.92 -21.12 -4.80
C SER A 109 5.45 -22.29 -5.66
N GLN A 110 5.12 -22.01 -6.93
CA GLN A 110 4.83 -23.04 -7.93
C GLN A 110 6.03 -23.15 -8.89
N PRO A 111 6.87 -24.19 -8.79
CA PRO A 111 8.10 -24.28 -9.57
C PRO A 111 7.79 -24.39 -11.07
N LEU A 112 8.70 -23.95 -11.94
CA LEU A 112 8.46 -23.99 -13.39
C LEU A 112 8.22 -25.42 -13.93
N SER A 113 8.80 -26.43 -13.27
CA SER A 113 8.57 -27.85 -13.56
C SER A 113 7.14 -28.33 -13.33
N SER A 114 6.31 -27.56 -12.61
CA SER A 114 4.88 -27.84 -12.41
C SER A 114 4.03 -27.57 -13.66
N ASN A 115 4.59 -27.00 -14.73
CA ASN A 115 3.89 -26.52 -15.92
C ASN A 115 2.93 -25.33 -15.67
N ILE A 116 3.12 -24.58 -14.59
CA ILE A 116 2.33 -23.37 -14.28
C ILE A 116 2.30 -22.36 -15.44
N LEU A 117 3.41 -22.22 -16.17
CA LEU A 117 3.45 -21.31 -17.32
C LEU A 117 2.60 -21.81 -18.50
N GLU A 118 2.56 -23.12 -18.74
CA GLU A 118 1.72 -23.70 -19.80
C GLU A 118 0.23 -23.62 -19.42
N PHE A 119 -0.09 -23.81 -18.14
CA PHE A 119 -1.44 -23.55 -17.61
C PHE A 119 -1.87 -22.10 -17.89
N LEU A 120 -1.05 -21.11 -17.55
CA LEU A 120 -1.36 -19.69 -17.77
C LEU A 120 -1.49 -19.35 -19.26
N LYS A 121 -0.66 -19.94 -20.14
CA LYS A 121 -0.76 -19.75 -21.60
C LYS A 121 -2.06 -20.34 -22.17
N ALA A 122 -2.57 -21.43 -21.58
CA ALA A 122 -3.79 -22.08 -22.03
C ALA A 122 -5.08 -21.37 -21.57
N LEU A 123 -5.06 -20.66 -20.44
CA LEU A 123 -6.25 -19.99 -19.86
C LEU A 123 -7.02 -19.11 -20.86
N PRO A 124 -6.39 -18.19 -21.64
CA PRO A 124 -7.13 -17.35 -22.57
C PRO A 124 -7.85 -18.13 -23.67
N GLY A 125 -7.25 -19.22 -24.16
CA GLY A 125 -7.86 -20.10 -25.17
C GLY A 125 -9.09 -20.82 -24.63
N CYS A 126 -8.97 -21.41 -23.43
CA CYS A 126 -10.08 -22.08 -22.74
C CYS A 126 -11.21 -21.09 -22.42
N ALA A 127 -10.88 -19.91 -21.89
CA ALA A 127 -11.85 -18.86 -21.55
C ALA A 127 -12.63 -18.40 -22.79
N LYS A 128 -11.92 -18.13 -23.90
CA LYS A 128 -12.54 -17.71 -25.15
C LYS A 128 -13.52 -18.75 -25.69
N ALA A 129 -13.23 -20.04 -25.57
CA ALA A 129 -14.14 -21.12 -25.98
C ALA A 129 -15.45 -21.15 -25.18
N LYS A 130 -15.47 -20.56 -23.98
CA LYS A 130 -16.64 -20.39 -23.12
C LYS A 130 -17.26 -18.99 -23.18
N GLY A 131 -16.74 -18.12 -24.04
CA GLY A 131 -17.21 -16.72 -24.11
C GLY A 131 -16.79 -15.85 -22.91
N ILE A 132 -15.84 -16.33 -22.10
CA ILE A 132 -15.28 -15.57 -20.97
C ILE A 132 -14.17 -14.66 -21.50
N ASN A 133 -14.24 -13.37 -21.15
CA ASN A 133 -13.28 -12.36 -21.56
C ASN A 133 -12.42 -11.89 -20.39
N PHE A 134 -11.24 -11.35 -20.71
CA PHE A 134 -10.38 -10.68 -19.74
C PHE A 134 -10.56 -9.16 -19.84
N SER A 135 -10.50 -8.47 -18.71
CA SER A 135 -10.60 -7.01 -18.66
C SER A 135 -9.71 -6.48 -17.56
N THR A 136 -9.13 -5.31 -17.80
CA THR A 136 -8.37 -4.61 -16.78
C THR A 136 -9.30 -4.10 -15.68
N PRO A 137 -8.82 -3.97 -14.42
CA PRO A 137 -9.65 -3.44 -13.33
C PRO A 137 -10.26 -2.07 -13.66
N THR A 138 -9.53 -1.21 -14.38
CA THR A 138 -10.02 0.12 -14.82
C THR A 138 -11.21 0.00 -15.79
N GLU A 139 -11.18 -0.93 -16.74
CA GLU A 139 -12.29 -1.14 -17.68
C GLU A 139 -13.53 -1.64 -16.94
N ILE A 140 -13.36 -2.58 -16.01
CA ILE A 140 -14.46 -3.15 -15.22
C ILE A 140 -15.10 -2.05 -14.36
N VAL A 141 -14.29 -1.27 -13.63
CA VAL A 141 -14.75 -0.14 -12.80
C VAL A 141 -15.41 0.95 -13.63
N SER A 142 -15.06 1.13 -14.90
CA SER A 142 -15.69 2.14 -15.76
C SER A 142 -17.03 1.68 -16.35
N LYS A 143 -17.20 0.38 -16.60
CA LYS A 143 -18.36 -0.18 -17.32
C LYS A 143 -19.46 -0.70 -16.40
N LEU A 144 -19.09 -1.33 -15.29
CA LEU A 144 -20.06 -2.03 -14.43
C LEU A 144 -20.55 -1.15 -13.28
N LYS A 145 -21.80 -1.38 -12.87
CA LYS A 145 -22.39 -0.74 -11.68
C LYS A 145 -22.14 -1.63 -10.47
N SER A 146 -21.98 -1.01 -9.30
CA SER A 146 -21.95 -1.77 -8.05
C SER A 146 -23.34 -2.31 -7.72
N VAL A 147 -23.40 -3.51 -7.15
CA VAL A 147 -24.67 -4.16 -6.76
C VAL A 147 -25.14 -3.72 -5.39
N SER A 148 -24.20 -3.41 -4.48
CA SER A 148 -24.50 -2.94 -3.12
C SER A 148 -23.24 -2.35 -2.48
N GLN A 149 -23.43 -1.72 -1.32
CA GLN A 149 -22.33 -1.36 -0.43
C GLN A 149 -21.75 -2.60 0.26
N LEU A 150 -20.48 -2.53 0.63
CA LEU A 150 -19.83 -3.51 1.48
C LEU A 150 -19.46 -2.83 2.80
N ASP A 151 -19.93 -3.40 3.92
CA ASP A 151 -19.64 -2.89 5.26
C ASP A 151 -18.41 -3.62 5.82
N VAL A 152 -17.31 -2.90 6.00
CA VAL A 152 -16.04 -3.43 6.50
C VAL A 152 -15.53 -2.52 7.63
N PRO A 153 -16.09 -2.67 8.84
CA PRO A 153 -15.78 -1.76 9.96
C PRO A 153 -14.35 -1.94 10.50
N TYR A 154 -13.77 -3.13 10.33
CA TYR A 154 -12.42 -3.45 10.80
C TYR A 154 -11.51 -3.85 9.63
N PRO A 155 -10.22 -3.51 9.68
CA PRO A 155 -9.30 -3.84 8.60
C PRO A 155 -9.22 -5.35 8.33
N ILE A 156 -9.44 -5.71 7.07
CA ILE A 156 -9.23 -7.06 6.53
C ILE A 156 -7.93 -7.11 5.72
N SER A 157 -7.43 -8.30 5.43
CA SER A 157 -6.31 -8.51 4.51
C SER A 157 -6.46 -9.83 3.76
N TRP A 158 -5.64 -10.05 2.74
CA TRP A 158 -5.59 -11.35 2.04
C TRP A 158 -4.67 -12.40 2.68
N VAL A 159 -4.02 -12.08 3.81
CA VAL A 159 -3.02 -12.95 4.45
C VAL A 159 -3.64 -13.79 5.55
N ASP A 160 -3.20 -15.04 5.64
CA ASP A 160 -3.62 -16.06 6.61
C ASP A 160 -5.14 -16.34 6.58
N GLU A 161 -5.58 -17.45 7.18
CA GLU A 161 -6.97 -17.92 7.08
C GLU A 161 -8.01 -16.92 7.61
N GLU A 162 -7.66 -16.19 8.65
CA GLU A 162 -8.53 -15.25 9.35
C GLU A 162 -8.81 -13.98 8.55
N ARG A 163 -8.03 -13.71 7.49
CA ARG A 163 -8.18 -12.56 6.57
C ARG A 163 -8.28 -11.20 7.29
N ASP A 164 -7.56 -11.06 8.40
CA ASP A 164 -7.50 -9.86 9.23
C ASP A 164 -6.09 -9.25 9.22
N ILE A 165 -5.81 -8.33 10.16
CA ILE A 165 -4.49 -7.71 10.33
C ILE A 165 -3.63 -8.35 11.44
N SER A 166 -4.06 -9.48 12.01
CA SER A 166 -3.26 -10.24 12.98
C SER A 166 -1.87 -10.65 12.47
N PRO A 167 -1.59 -10.82 11.16
CA PRO A 167 -0.24 -11.10 10.68
C PRO A 167 0.76 -9.97 10.97
N TRP A 168 0.29 -8.73 11.19
CA TRP A 168 1.14 -7.56 11.47
C TRP A 168 0.96 -6.98 12.86
N LEU A 169 -0.19 -7.16 13.53
CA LEU A 169 -0.50 -6.57 14.84
C LEU A 169 -1.04 -7.59 15.87
N GLY A 170 -0.87 -8.89 15.59
CA GLY A 170 -1.43 -9.98 16.39
C GLY A 170 -0.76 -10.21 17.73
N ASN A 171 0.53 -9.87 17.88
CA ASN A 171 1.28 -10.10 19.12
C ASN A 171 1.84 -8.82 19.77
N VAL A 172 2.41 -8.97 20.97
CA VAL A 172 2.95 -7.85 21.76
C VAL A 172 4.14 -7.18 21.07
N LEU A 173 5.06 -7.96 20.50
CA LEU A 173 6.25 -7.44 19.80
C LEU A 173 5.86 -6.50 18.65
N GLN A 174 4.93 -6.96 17.84
CA GLN A 174 4.38 -6.23 16.70
C GLN A 174 3.71 -4.92 17.12
N ARG A 175 2.84 -4.98 18.15
CA ARG A 175 2.13 -3.79 18.65
C ARG A 175 3.07 -2.81 19.33
N GLU A 176 4.08 -3.28 20.05
CA GLU A 176 5.10 -2.43 20.66
C GLU A 176 5.89 -1.68 19.58
N ALA A 177 6.42 -2.40 18.59
CA ALA A 177 7.15 -1.83 17.47
C ALA A 177 6.30 -0.80 16.69
N PHE A 178 5.04 -1.14 16.40
CA PHE A 178 4.11 -0.26 15.69
C PHE A 178 3.82 1.01 16.50
N ASN A 179 3.43 0.87 17.77
CA ASN A 179 3.12 2.00 18.63
C ASN A 179 4.33 2.91 18.84
N LYS A 180 5.54 2.33 19.00
CA LYS A 180 6.78 3.09 19.16
C LYS A 180 7.16 3.86 17.88
N LEU A 181 6.88 3.31 16.70
CA LEU A 181 7.07 4.03 15.44
C LEU A 181 6.12 5.22 15.37
N TYR A 182 4.83 5.02 15.60
CA TYR A 182 3.84 6.10 15.46
C TYR A 182 3.88 7.12 16.60
N SER A 183 4.51 6.82 17.75
CA SER A 183 4.67 7.78 18.85
C SER A 183 5.51 9.01 18.49
N ILE A 184 6.24 8.97 17.37
CA ILE A 184 7.07 10.08 16.89
C ILE A 184 6.59 10.66 15.54
N ALA A 185 5.44 10.20 15.03
CA ALA A 185 4.95 10.53 13.70
C ALA A 185 4.78 12.05 13.49
N GLU A 186 4.22 12.74 14.48
CA GLU A 186 4.02 14.20 14.41
C GLU A 186 5.33 14.95 14.19
N ARG A 187 6.36 14.64 14.98
CA ARG A 187 7.68 15.25 14.84
C ARG A 187 8.34 14.93 13.51
N VAL A 188 8.14 13.72 12.99
CA VAL A 188 8.56 13.37 11.63
C VAL A 188 7.81 14.19 10.59
N TYR A 189 6.51 14.45 10.76
CA TYR A 189 5.72 15.28 9.83
C TYR A 189 6.21 16.72 9.79
N LEU A 190 6.64 17.27 10.92
CA LEU A 190 7.25 18.60 11.04
C LEU A 190 8.66 18.70 10.46
N CYS A 191 9.38 17.59 10.43
CA CYS A 191 10.70 17.52 9.82
C CYS A 191 10.63 17.73 8.30
N ASN A 192 11.57 18.51 7.75
CA ASN A 192 11.79 18.64 6.31
C ASN A 192 13.07 17.91 5.84
N ASP A 193 13.78 17.23 6.74
CA ASP A 193 14.98 16.47 6.39
C ASP A 193 14.63 15.27 5.50
N ARG A 194 15.20 15.25 4.29
CA ARG A 194 14.92 14.23 3.28
C ARG A 194 15.30 12.82 3.73
N ARG A 195 16.39 12.66 4.51
CA ARG A 195 16.83 11.35 4.99
C ARG A 195 15.88 10.83 6.07
N ILE A 196 15.43 11.71 6.97
CA ILE A 196 14.43 11.34 7.98
C ILE A 196 13.12 10.88 7.33
N LYS A 197 12.63 11.57 6.29
CA LYS A 197 11.43 11.15 5.55
C LYS A 197 11.61 9.80 4.85
N GLN A 198 12.76 9.59 4.22
CA GLN A 198 13.05 8.32 3.55
C GLN A 198 13.10 7.15 4.55
N ASP A 199 13.79 7.33 5.67
CA ASP A 199 13.89 6.30 6.70
C ASP A 199 12.52 6.04 7.34
N TRP A 200 11.69 7.08 7.54
CA TRP A 200 10.30 6.95 7.98
C TRP A 200 9.46 6.07 7.04
N ASP A 201 9.58 6.27 5.73
CA ASP A 201 8.88 5.46 4.73
C ASP A 201 9.31 3.98 4.79
N TYR A 202 10.62 3.72 4.98
CA TYR A 202 11.14 2.36 5.10
C TYR A 202 10.73 1.66 6.40
N LEU A 203 10.71 2.39 7.52
CA LEU A 203 10.33 1.83 8.82
C LEU A 203 8.85 1.41 8.88
N GLN A 204 7.99 2.03 8.06
CA GLN A 204 6.58 1.69 7.93
C GLN A 204 6.29 0.46 7.04
N ALA A 205 7.31 -0.08 6.36
CA ALA A 205 7.11 -1.25 5.50
C ALA A 205 6.48 -2.41 6.27
N SER A 206 5.36 -2.95 5.76
CA SER A 206 4.59 -3.99 6.45
C SER A 206 5.41 -5.25 6.76
N ASN A 207 6.43 -5.54 5.97
CA ASN A 207 7.29 -6.70 6.20
C ASN A 207 8.05 -6.63 7.53
N ASN A 208 8.41 -5.42 8.00
CA ASN A 208 9.05 -5.23 9.30
C ASN A 208 8.21 -5.87 10.40
N PHE A 209 6.91 -5.58 10.43
CA PHE A 209 5.99 -6.17 11.41
C PHE A 209 5.66 -7.63 11.11
N ARG A 210 5.57 -8.03 9.82
CA ARG A 210 5.26 -9.42 9.43
C ARG A 210 6.34 -10.40 9.90
N PHE A 211 7.60 -9.99 9.91
CA PHE A 211 8.72 -10.83 10.35
C PHE A 211 8.69 -11.10 11.86
N MET A 212 8.08 -10.20 12.64
CA MET A 212 7.89 -10.33 14.09
C MET A 212 6.72 -11.24 14.48
N THR A 213 6.01 -11.85 13.51
CA THR A 213 4.90 -12.73 13.85
C THR A 213 5.37 -14.01 14.53
N THR A 214 4.68 -14.34 15.62
CA THR A 214 4.80 -15.61 16.37
C THR A 214 3.63 -16.55 16.08
N LYS A 215 2.72 -16.15 15.19
CA LYS A 215 1.55 -16.94 14.82
C LYS A 215 1.98 -18.21 14.11
N ASN A 216 1.41 -19.35 14.52
CA ASN A 216 1.57 -20.61 13.82
C ASN A 216 0.45 -20.73 12.77
N THR A 217 0.82 -20.56 11.50
CA THR A 217 -0.12 -20.63 10.37
C THR A 217 -0.11 -22.00 9.68
N GLY A 218 0.63 -22.98 10.22
CA GLY A 218 0.85 -24.28 9.57
C GLY A 218 1.72 -24.22 8.32
N LEU A 219 2.10 -23.02 7.86
CA LEU A 219 2.97 -22.78 6.72
C LEU A 219 4.28 -22.12 7.17
N PRO A 220 5.41 -22.41 6.50
CA PRO A 220 6.65 -21.70 6.73
C PRO A 220 6.46 -20.19 6.51
N VAL A 221 6.88 -19.40 7.49
CA VAL A 221 6.87 -17.95 7.39
C VAL A 221 8.24 -17.48 6.92
N TYR A 222 8.29 -16.83 5.76
CA TYR A 222 9.48 -16.14 5.29
C TYR A 222 9.83 -14.96 6.20
N ARG A 223 11.05 -14.95 6.76
CA ARG A 223 11.55 -13.93 7.68
C ARG A 223 12.69 -13.08 7.11
N GLY A 224 12.90 -13.12 5.80
CA GLY A 224 14.01 -12.40 5.20
C GLY A 224 15.35 -12.92 5.72
N ILE A 225 16.10 -12.03 6.36
CA ILE A 225 17.44 -12.29 6.91
C ILE A 225 17.43 -12.69 8.39
N TYR A 226 16.26 -12.75 9.03
CA TYR A 226 16.14 -12.96 10.47
C TYR A 226 15.92 -14.43 10.82
N ASP A 227 16.60 -14.89 11.88
CA ASP A 227 16.51 -16.27 12.35
C ASP A 227 15.20 -16.54 13.11
N SER A 228 14.61 -15.52 13.72
CA SER A 228 13.38 -15.64 14.52
C SER A 228 12.57 -14.35 14.57
N ALA A 229 11.34 -14.44 15.07
CA ALA A 229 10.52 -13.26 15.35
C ALA A 229 11.16 -12.30 16.36
N TYR A 230 11.89 -12.83 17.35
CA TYR A 230 12.58 -12.05 18.37
C TYR A 230 13.82 -11.35 17.81
N ASP A 231 14.53 -12.02 16.90
CA ASP A 231 15.66 -11.43 16.17
C ASP A 231 15.18 -10.27 15.26
N ALA A 232 14.09 -10.47 14.50
CA ALA A 232 13.46 -9.42 13.70
C ALA A 232 13.03 -8.22 14.57
N PHE A 233 12.39 -8.49 15.71
CA PHE A 233 11.98 -7.45 16.65
C PHE A 233 13.18 -6.68 17.23
N THR A 234 14.21 -7.39 17.70
CA THR A 234 15.40 -6.77 18.31
C THR A 234 16.13 -5.87 17.32
N ASN A 235 16.33 -6.34 16.09
CA ASN A 235 16.94 -5.53 15.04
C ASN A 235 16.09 -4.29 14.71
N TYR A 236 14.77 -4.46 14.53
CA TYR A 236 13.89 -3.34 14.25
C TYR A 236 13.89 -2.29 15.36
N MET A 237 13.81 -2.70 16.63
CA MET A 237 13.81 -1.78 17.76
C MET A 237 15.13 -1.02 17.92
N ASN A 238 16.27 -1.67 17.62
CA ASN A 238 17.56 -0.99 17.59
C ASN A 238 17.63 0.06 16.47
N THR A 239 17.18 -0.28 15.26
CA THR A 239 17.11 0.67 14.14
C THR A 239 16.14 1.82 14.42
N LEU A 240 14.97 1.51 15.00
CA LEU A 240 13.98 2.51 15.39
C LEU A 240 14.52 3.42 16.50
N GLY A 241 15.30 2.89 17.45
CA GLY A 241 15.95 3.68 18.50
C GLY A 241 16.95 4.71 17.95
N ASP A 242 17.80 4.30 16.99
CA ASP A 242 18.68 5.23 16.27
C ASP A 242 17.89 6.31 15.53
N PHE A 243 16.85 5.88 14.80
CA PHE A 243 15.99 6.79 14.05
C PHE A 243 15.32 7.84 14.97
N ILE A 244 14.76 7.41 16.10
CA ILE A 244 14.17 8.32 17.10
C ILE A 244 15.21 9.29 17.64
N THR A 245 16.42 8.82 17.94
CA THR A 245 17.52 9.70 18.42
C THR A 245 17.84 10.79 17.39
N ARG A 246 17.87 10.43 16.10
CA ARG A 246 18.10 11.38 14.99
C ARG A 246 16.94 12.37 14.82
N VAL A 247 15.70 11.93 15.00
CA VAL A 247 14.52 12.82 15.00
C VAL A 247 14.58 13.80 16.18
N ASN A 248 14.86 13.29 17.39
CA ASN A 248 14.96 14.09 18.61
C ASN A 248 16.07 15.14 18.56
N ALA A 249 17.19 14.84 17.89
CA ALA A 249 18.27 15.80 17.70
C ALA A 249 17.88 17.01 16.83
N LEU A 250 16.86 16.86 15.97
CA LEU A 250 16.30 17.94 15.17
C LEU A 250 15.09 18.60 15.85
N TYR A 251 14.31 17.81 16.60
CA TYR A 251 13.05 18.19 17.22
C TYR A 251 12.95 17.58 18.64
N PRO A 252 13.47 18.28 19.67
CA PRO A 252 13.54 17.78 21.05
C PRO A 252 12.19 17.35 21.63
N GLU A 253 12.19 16.37 22.54
CA GLU A 253 10.98 15.84 23.20
C GLU A 253 10.29 16.84 24.12
N ASP A 254 11.05 17.80 24.65
CA ASP A 254 10.60 18.72 25.70
C ASP A 254 9.80 19.90 25.15
N MET A 255 9.70 20.03 23.83
CA MET A 255 8.92 21.08 23.18
C MET A 255 7.51 20.56 22.88
N ASP A 256 6.49 21.24 23.41
CA ASP A 256 5.10 20.94 23.08
C ASP A 256 4.89 21.06 21.56
N ASN A 257 4.12 20.15 20.97
CA ASN A 257 3.88 20.13 19.53
C ASN A 257 3.15 21.39 19.06
N GLU A 258 2.27 21.98 19.88
CA GLU A 258 1.63 23.26 19.56
C GLU A 258 2.64 24.41 19.53
N GLU A 259 3.54 24.48 20.52
CA GLU A 259 4.62 25.45 20.56
C GLU A 259 5.58 25.26 19.38
N LEU A 260 5.96 24.02 19.09
CA LEU A 260 6.84 23.66 17.98
C LEU A 260 6.22 24.03 16.64
N ASN A 261 4.92 23.77 16.44
CA ASN A 261 4.17 24.17 15.25
C ASN A 261 4.15 25.69 15.05
N SER A 262 3.90 26.43 16.13
CA SER A 262 3.89 27.89 16.10
C SER A 262 5.26 28.48 15.75
N LEU A 263 6.32 27.90 16.32
CA LEU A 263 7.71 28.30 16.08
C LEU A 263 8.13 27.98 14.65
N LEU A 264 7.80 26.79 14.14
CA LEU A 264 8.08 26.41 12.76
C LEU A 264 7.36 27.30 11.75
N THR A 265 6.10 27.66 12.02
CA THR A 265 5.35 28.60 11.19
C THR A 265 6.03 29.96 11.18
N THR A 266 6.48 30.44 12.34
CA THR A 266 7.21 31.70 12.46
C THR A 266 8.54 31.68 11.69
N ILE A 267 9.33 30.61 11.84
CA ILE A 267 10.60 30.41 11.14
C ILE A 267 10.38 30.39 9.62
N ARG A 268 9.34 29.70 9.14
CA ARG A 268 9.01 29.65 7.71
C ARG A 268 8.68 31.04 7.18
N ASN A 269 7.81 31.78 7.86
CA ASN A 269 7.41 33.12 7.44
C ASN A 269 8.62 34.07 7.41
N GLN A 270 9.50 33.99 8.42
CA GLN A 270 10.75 34.75 8.46
C GLN A 270 11.70 34.36 7.32
N GLY A 271 11.78 33.08 6.96
CA GLY A 271 12.57 32.60 5.82
C GLY A 271 12.07 33.12 4.47
N GLU A 272 10.74 33.17 4.29
CA GLU A 272 10.10 33.76 3.10
C GLU A 272 10.38 35.26 3.02
N GLU A 273 10.20 36.00 4.11
CA GLU A 273 10.49 37.44 4.19
C GLU A 273 11.96 37.74 3.88
N LEU A 274 12.90 36.97 4.46
CA LEU A 274 14.32 37.10 4.17
C LEU A 274 14.63 36.84 2.69
N SER A 275 13.96 35.89 2.04
CA SER A 275 14.12 35.59 0.62
C SER A 275 13.64 36.76 -0.26
N GLU A 276 12.51 37.37 0.08
CA GLU A 276 12.00 38.55 -0.62
C GLU A 276 12.93 39.76 -0.45
N LEU A 277 13.39 40.03 0.77
CA LEU A 277 14.34 41.10 1.07
C LEU A 277 15.65 40.91 0.29
N HIS A 278 16.18 39.67 0.19
CA HIS A 278 17.37 39.41 -0.62
C HIS A 278 17.14 39.73 -2.11
N LYS A 279 16.00 39.33 -2.68
CA LYS A 279 15.65 39.65 -4.08
C LYS A 279 15.53 41.14 -4.32
N GLU A 280 14.96 41.87 -3.37
CA GLU A 280 14.84 43.33 -3.47
C GLU A 280 16.21 44.00 -3.36
N LEU A 281 17.05 43.55 -2.43
CA LEU A 281 18.40 44.08 -2.23
C LEU A 281 19.28 43.84 -3.46
N ASP A 282 19.15 42.69 -4.12
CA ASP A 282 19.81 42.42 -5.40
C ASP A 282 19.30 43.32 -6.52
N ARG A 283 17.98 43.53 -6.64
CA ARG A 283 17.40 44.50 -7.60
C ARG A 283 17.95 45.91 -7.38
N LEU A 284 18.02 46.36 -6.13
CA LEU A 284 18.54 47.68 -5.77
C LEU A 284 20.05 47.79 -6.07
N ARG A 285 20.84 46.75 -5.77
CA ARG A 285 22.26 46.69 -6.14
C ARG A 285 22.45 46.77 -7.65
N SER A 286 21.67 46.03 -8.44
CA SER A 286 21.70 46.10 -9.90
C SER A 286 21.32 47.49 -10.43
N LYS A 287 20.29 48.13 -9.87
CA LYS A 287 19.91 49.51 -10.23
C LYS A 287 21.01 50.52 -9.89
N LYS A 288 21.64 50.42 -8.72
CA LYS A 288 22.75 51.30 -8.31
C LYS A 288 23.98 51.12 -9.19
N ALA A 289 24.29 49.88 -9.60
CA ALA A 289 25.37 49.59 -10.56
C ALA A 289 25.08 50.17 -11.96
N ALA A 290 23.82 50.07 -12.43
CA ALA A 290 23.40 50.67 -13.70
C ALA A 290 23.40 52.20 -13.66
N GLY A 291 23.02 52.80 -12.53
CA GLY A 291 23.08 54.25 -12.31
C GLY A 291 24.51 54.81 -12.29
N LYS A 292 25.45 54.10 -11.64
CA LYS A 292 26.88 54.47 -11.67
C LYS A 292 27.48 54.40 -13.08
N LYS A 293 27.10 53.42 -13.91
CA LYS A 293 27.53 53.35 -15.31
C LYS A 293 26.98 54.51 -16.17
N LYS A 294 25.77 54.99 -15.89
CA LYS A 294 25.22 56.18 -16.58
C LYS A 294 25.90 57.48 -16.13
N GLY A 295 26.18 57.64 -14.83
CA GLY A 295 26.93 58.79 -14.31
C GLY A 295 28.34 58.91 -14.88
N ALA A 296 29.09 57.80 -14.93
CA ALA A 296 30.44 57.78 -15.50
C ALA A 296 30.50 58.08 -17.01
N ASN A 297 29.43 57.77 -17.77
CA ASN A 297 29.33 58.14 -19.18
C ASN A 297 28.91 59.61 -19.41
N THR A 298 28.42 60.30 -18.38
CA THR A 298 27.99 61.71 -18.50
C THR A 298 29.14 62.67 -18.18
N GLU A 299 30.11 62.27 -17.35
CA GLU A 299 31.33 63.06 -17.04
C GLU A 299 32.42 63.02 -18.13
N ILE A 300 32.23 62.29 -19.24
CA ILE A 300 33.21 62.20 -20.35
C ILE A 300 32.80 63.11 -21.55
N ILE A 301 31.79 63.99 -21.40
CA ILE A 301 31.31 64.88 -22.49
C ILE A 301 31.32 66.38 -22.11
N GLU A 302 32.26 66.82 -21.28
CA GLU A 302 32.69 68.24 -21.20
C GLU A 302 34.21 68.34 -21.41
#